data_AF-A0A9N9DZK4-F1
#
_entry.id   AF-A0A9N9DZK4-F1
#
_cell.length_a   1.000
_cell.length_b   1.000
_cell.length_c   1.000
_cell.angle_alpha   90.00
_cell.angle_beta   90.00
_cell.angle_gamma   90.00
#
_symmetry.space_group_name_H-M   'P 1'
#
loop_
_entity.id
_entity.type
_entity.pdbx_description
1 polymer ?
#
loop_
_entity_poly.entity_id
_entity_poly.type
_entity_poly.pdbx_seq_one_letter_code
_entity_poly.pdbx_strand_id
1 'polypeptide(L)'
;DLEMEDCGIFANRNLEGWKINREFFIKMAMSKKFLKMLTEKTYEKATDMFKLWDIMIHDKRDVDLSKWLETFAAVSTSTGISTYSMISYFNSLGYKYNLDDIPISEREQSSKLISLINSFFKLDYVLSAIKQLKDFLIELIQRRRVEINLLSNYALLPSDFLTLLLTANTPRDLEYTSYKSLNRPLNDHEIFAAIRDIFLGSIESVINYLI
;
A
#
# COMPACT_ATOMS: atom_id res chain seq x y z
N ASP A 1 8.02 7.55 -23.69
CA ASP A 1 8.66 7.54 -22.36
C ASP A 1 7.63 7.20 -21.30
N LEU A 2 7.61 5.95 -20.86
CA LEU A 2 6.91 5.60 -19.63
C LEU A 2 7.73 6.21 -18.50
N GLU A 3 7.13 7.07 -17.66
CA GLU A 3 7.75 7.69 -16.48
C GLU A 3 8.27 6.68 -15.42
N MET A 4 8.35 5.40 -15.78
CA MET A 4 8.84 4.29 -14.97
C MET A 4 10.36 4.12 -15.03
N GLU A 5 11.03 4.56 -16.09
CA GLU A 5 12.42 4.15 -16.39
C GLU A 5 13.51 4.88 -15.60
N ASP A 6 13.18 5.94 -14.84
CA ASP A 6 14.19 6.76 -14.13
C ASP A 6 13.82 7.07 -12.66
N CYS A 7 12.82 6.37 -12.10
CA CYS A 7 12.36 6.60 -10.73
C CYS A 7 12.04 5.30 -9.98
N GLY A 8 12.16 5.34 -8.65
CA GLY A 8 11.97 4.17 -7.79
C GLY A 8 13.20 3.25 -7.78
N ILE A 9 12.96 1.96 -7.59
CA ILE A 9 13.94 0.88 -7.47
C ILE A 9 13.80 -0.11 -8.61
N PHE A 10 12.56 -0.44 -9.02
CA PHE A 10 12.29 -1.58 -9.89
C PHE A 10 12.81 -1.39 -11.32
N ALA A 11 12.47 -0.25 -11.94
CA ALA A 11 12.80 0.04 -13.34
C ALA A 11 13.75 1.24 -13.49
N ASN A 12 14.37 1.71 -12.41
CA ASN A 12 15.19 2.92 -12.40
C ASN A 12 16.57 2.70 -13.03
N ARG A 13 16.81 3.33 -14.18
CA ARG A 13 18.07 3.27 -14.94
C ARG A 13 19.10 4.30 -14.49
N ASN A 14 18.72 5.28 -13.67
CA ASN A 14 19.64 6.23 -13.06
C ASN A 14 20.28 5.62 -11.82
N LEU A 15 21.57 5.26 -11.92
CA LEU A 15 22.30 4.57 -10.84
C LEU A 15 22.33 5.36 -9.52
N GLU A 16 22.53 6.68 -9.56
CA GLU A 16 22.59 7.50 -8.35
C GLU A 16 21.21 7.66 -7.72
N GLY A 17 20.18 7.91 -8.54
CA GLY A 17 18.78 7.93 -8.07
C GLY A 17 18.35 6.59 -7.48
N TRP A 18 18.75 5.47 -8.10
CA TRP A 18 18.48 4.12 -7.62
C TRP A 18 19.12 3.87 -6.26
N LYS A 19 20.40 4.24 -6.07
CA LYS A 19 21.10 4.08 -4.77
C LYS A 19 20.36 4.81 -3.65
N ILE A 20 19.96 6.05 -3.89
CA ILE A 20 19.21 6.88 -2.93
C ILE A 20 17.87 6.18 -2.62
N ASN A 21 17.06 5.90 -3.63
CA ASN A 21 15.74 5.28 -3.44
C ASN A 21 15.81 3.94 -2.70
N ARG A 22 16.81 3.12 -3.02
CA ARG A 22 17.05 1.83 -2.37
C ARG A 22 17.44 2.00 -0.90
N GLU A 23 18.29 2.96 -0.56
CA GLU A 23 18.64 3.23 0.84
C GLU A 23 17.40 3.61 1.66
N PHE A 24 16.58 4.54 1.14
CA PHE A 24 15.34 4.96 1.80
C PHE A 24 14.39 3.79 1.99
N PHE A 25 14.13 3.04 0.92
CA PHE A 25 13.22 1.90 0.99
C PHE A 25 13.65 0.88 2.04
N ILE A 26 14.93 0.48 2.05
CA ILE A 26 15.43 -0.50 3.02
C ILE A 26 15.29 0.03 4.44
N LYS A 27 15.66 1.29 4.69
CA LYS A 27 15.54 1.89 6.02
C LYS A 27 14.09 1.95 6.49
N MET A 28 13.16 2.37 5.63
CA MET A 28 11.74 2.45 5.98
C MET A 28 11.13 1.06 6.19
N ALA A 29 11.41 0.11 5.28
CA ALA A 29 10.91 -1.25 5.36
C ALA A 29 11.45 -2.00 6.59
N MET A 30 12.65 -1.65 7.05
CA MET A 30 13.29 -2.25 8.23
C MET A 30 13.10 -1.42 9.51
N SER A 31 12.36 -0.31 9.44
CA SER A 31 12.09 0.55 10.60
C SER A 31 11.30 -0.23 11.64
N LYS A 32 11.63 -0.06 12.93
CA LYS A 32 10.99 -0.82 14.00
C LYS A 32 9.49 -0.52 14.05
N LYS A 33 9.12 0.74 13.81
CA LYS A 33 7.73 1.19 13.77
C LYS A 33 6.95 0.56 12.61
N PHE A 34 7.51 0.54 11.40
CA PHE A 34 6.87 -0.11 10.27
C PHE A 34 6.71 -1.60 10.50
N LEU A 35 7.77 -2.30 10.92
CA LEU A 35 7.72 -3.75 11.13
C LEU A 35 6.70 -4.14 12.21
N LYS A 36 6.61 -3.36 13.29
CA LYS A 36 5.58 -3.55 14.32
C LYS A 36 4.18 -3.37 13.74
N MET A 37 3.92 -2.26 13.05
CA MET A 37 2.64 -1.98 12.41
C MET A 37 2.27 -3.04 11.36
N LEU A 38 3.21 -3.44 10.51
CA LEU A 38 3.03 -4.47 9.49
C LEU A 38 2.66 -5.80 10.13
N THR A 39 3.32 -6.18 11.22
CA THR A 39 3.00 -7.40 11.97
C THR A 39 1.57 -7.34 12.54
N GLU A 40 1.22 -6.24 13.20
CA GLU A 40 -0.12 -6.04 13.79
C GLU A 40 -1.20 -6.09 12.69
N LYS A 41 -1.01 -5.36 11.58
CA LYS A 41 -1.96 -5.34 10.47
C LYS A 41 -2.07 -6.66 9.72
N THR A 42 -0.97 -7.39 9.58
CA THR A 42 -0.99 -8.72 8.96
C THR A 42 -1.75 -9.70 9.85
N TYR A 43 -1.53 -9.64 11.17
CA TYR A 43 -2.25 -10.47 12.13
C TYR A 43 -3.76 -10.18 12.15
N GLU A 44 -4.14 -8.89 12.18
CA GLU A 44 -5.54 -8.45 12.09
C GLU A 44 -6.20 -9.00 10.81
N LYS A 45 -5.58 -8.76 9.64
CA LYS A 45 -6.09 -9.25 8.35
C LYS A 45 -6.20 -10.76 8.29
N ALA A 46 -5.19 -11.50 8.78
CA ALA A 46 -5.20 -12.96 8.76
C ALA A 46 -6.30 -13.50 9.66
N THR A 47 -6.48 -12.90 10.84
CA THR A 47 -7.56 -13.25 11.77
C THR A 47 -8.92 -13.06 11.12
N ASP A 48 -9.15 -11.93 10.44
CA ASP A 48 -10.42 -11.69 9.75
C ASP A 48 -10.63 -12.65 8.57
N MET A 49 -9.58 -12.95 7.80
CA MET A 49 -9.64 -13.96 6.74
C MET A 49 -10.03 -15.33 7.28
N PHE A 50 -9.44 -15.78 8.39
CA PHE A 50 -9.77 -17.07 9.00
C PHE A 50 -11.21 -17.14 9.51
N LYS A 51 -11.77 -16.04 10.05
CA LYS A 51 -13.19 -15.99 10.42
C LYS A 51 -14.10 -16.18 9.20
N LEU A 52 -13.76 -15.57 8.08
CA LEU A 52 -14.54 -15.71 6.84
C LEU A 52 -14.41 -17.13 6.27
N TRP A 53 -13.21 -17.71 6.27
CA TRP A 53 -13.00 -19.10 5.87
C TRP A 53 -13.74 -20.09 6.73
N ASP A 54 -13.80 -19.88 8.05
CA ASP A 54 -14.55 -20.74 8.96
C ASP A 54 -16.02 -20.85 8.54
N ILE A 55 -16.65 -19.73 8.18
CA ILE A 55 -18.03 -19.72 7.63
C ILE A 55 -18.11 -20.55 6.35
N MET A 56 -17.17 -20.37 5.42
CA MET A 56 -17.17 -21.11 4.15
C MET A 56 -17.00 -22.62 4.36
N ILE A 57 -16.11 -23.01 5.25
CA ILE A 57 -15.79 -24.40 5.53
C ILE A 57 -17.02 -25.08 6.17
N HIS A 58 -17.72 -24.41 7.10
CA HIS A 58 -18.97 -24.91 7.67
C HIS A 58 -20.04 -25.13 6.59
N ASP A 59 -20.11 -24.24 5.60
CA ASP A 59 -21.01 -24.36 4.45
C ASP A 59 -20.51 -25.31 3.35
N LYS A 60 -19.42 -26.06 3.61
CA LYS A 60 -18.80 -27.02 2.70
C LYS A 60 -18.39 -26.40 1.35
N ARG A 61 -18.01 -25.12 1.38
CA ARG A 61 -17.47 -24.39 0.22
C ARG A 61 -15.95 -24.51 0.19
N ASP A 62 -15.42 -24.73 -1.01
CA ASP A 62 -13.98 -24.68 -1.24
C ASP A 62 -13.44 -23.26 -1.07
N VAL A 63 -12.22 -23.18 -0.51
CA VAL A 63 -11.48 -21.94 -0.35
C VAL A 63 -10.46 -21.82 -1.47
N ASP A 64 -10.68 -20.90 -2.39
CA ASP A 64 -9.69 -20.55 -3.43
C ASP A 64 -8.59 -19.68 -2.82
N LEU A 65 -7.52 -20.33 -2.36
CA LEU A 65 -6.38 -19.67 -1.72
C LEU A 65 -5.76 -18.60 -2.62
N SER A 66 -5.76 -18.79 -3.95
CA SER A 66 -5.20 -17.82 -4.90
C SER A 66 -5.96 -16.51 -4.84
N LYS A 67 -7.29 -16.58 -4.92
CA LYS A 67 -8.17 -15.41 -4.84
C LYS A 67 -8.11 -14.72 -3.48
N TRP A 68 -8.00 -15.48 -2.41
CA TRP A 68 -7.85 -14.91 -1.07
C TRP A 68 -6.52 -14.16 -0.91
N LEU A 69 -5.41 -14.73 -1.38
CA LEU A 69 -4.10 -14.07 -1.33
C LEU A 69 -4.03 -12.81 -2.21
N GLU A 70 -4.68 -12.82 -3.38
CA GLU A 70 -4.84 -11.63 -4.23
C GLU A 70 -5.52 -10.49 -3.45
N THR A 71 -6.56 -10.80 -2.67
CA THR A 71 -7.28 -9.80 -1.86
C THR A 71 -6.59 -9.44 -0.55
N PHE A 72 -5.68 -10.28 -0.05
CA PHE A 72 -4.93 -10.09 1.20
C PHE A 72 -3.84 -9.01 1.08
N ALA A 73 -3.40 -8.69 -0.14
CA ALA A 73 -2.25 -7.85 -0.47
C ALA A 73 -2.03 -6.61 0.43
N ALA A 74 -0.76 -6.23 0.57
CA ALA A 74 -0.22 -5.22 1.50
C ALA A 74 -0.54 -3.75 1.13
N VAL A 75 -1.67 -3.52 0.45
CA VAL A 75 -2.12 -2.20 -0.02
C VAL A 75 -2.28 -1.21 1.15
N SER A 76 -2.90 -1.68 2.25
CA SER A 76 -3.22 -0.85 3.41
C SER A 76 -1.99 -0.46 4.23
N THR A 77 -0.99 -1.33 4.31
CA THR A 77 0.26 -1.04 5.03
C THR A 77 1.15 -0.05 4.26
N SER A 78 0.98 0.00 2.93
CA SER A 78 1.72 0.91 2.06
C SER A 78 1.10 2.31 2.03
N THR A 79 -0.22 2.41 1.94
CA THR A 79 -0.95 3.68 1.77
C THR A 79 -1.63 4.22 3.02
N GLY A 80 -1.80 3.38 4.04
CA GLY A 80 -2.68 3.67 5.18
C GLY A 80 -4.18 3.62 4.86
N ILE A 81 -4.57 3.25 3.62
CA ILE A 81 -5.98 3.09 3.24
C ILE A 81 -6.43 1.68 3.61
N SER A 82 -7.43 1.55 4.47
CA SER A 82 -8.06 0.26 4.75
C SER A 82 -8.63 -0.33 3.47
N THR A 83 -8.28 -1.59 3.16
CA THR A 83 -8.83 -2.30 2.01
C THR A 83 -9.86 -3.33 2.46
N TYR A 84 -11.06 -3.22 1.90
CA TYR A 84 -12.18 -4.14 2.17
C TYR A 84 -12.28 -5.27 1.13
N SER A 85 -11.22 -5.49 0.36
CA SER A 85 -11.11 -6.49 -0.73
C SER A 85 -11.55 -7.90 -0.31
N MET A 86 -11.11 -8.37 0.86
CA MET A 86 -11.48 -9.70 1.37
C MET A 86 -12.98 -9.82 1.64
N ILE A 87 -13.58 -8.80 2.26
CA ILE A 87 -15.01 -8.77 2.55
C ILE A 87 -15.81 -8.63 1.25
N SER A 88 -15.36 -7.77 0.33
CA SER A 88 -15.98 -7.62 -0.99
C SER A 88 -15.96 -8.94 -1.78
N TYR A 89 -14.84 -9.67 -1.74
CA TYR A 89 -14.73 -10.99 -2.35
C TYR A 89 -15.64 -12.00 -1.67
N PHE A 90 -15.63 -12.09 -0.34
CA PHE A 90 -16.52 -12.95 0.41
C PHE A 90 -18.01 -12.72 0.08
N ASN A 91 -18.42 -11.45 0.02
CA ASN A 91 -19.79 -11.08 -0.36
C ASN A 91 -20.11 -11.46 -1.82
N SER A 92 -19.13 -11.40 -2.72
CA SER A 92 -19.30 -11.83 -4.12
C SER A 92 -19.57 -13.34 -4.27
N LEU A 93 -19.21 -14.15 -3.27
CA LEU A 93 -19.48 -15.60 -3.23
C LEU A 93 -20.90 -15.93 -2.75
N GLY A 94 -21.72 -14.90 -2.46
CA GLY A 94 -23.11 -15.02 -2.02
C GLY A 94 -23.32 -14.85 -0.52
N TYR A 95 -22.25 -14.64 0.26
CA TYR A 95 -22.35 -14.35 1.69
C TYR A 95 -22.74 -12.89 1.95
N LYS A 96 -23.19 -12.62 3.18
CA LYS A 96 -23.50 -11.26 3.63
C LYS A 96 -22.73 -10.97 4.92
N TYR A 97 -21.54 -10.40 4.77
CA TYR A 97 -20.79 -9.84 5.89
C TYR A 97 -20.97 -8.33 5.91
N ASN A 98 -21.27 -7.78 7.10
CA ASN A 98 -21.69 -6.39 7.23
C ASN A 98 -20.55 -5.42 6.88
N LEU A 99 -20.84 -4.50 5.97
CA LEU A 99 -19.98 -3.36 5.60
C LEU A 99 -20.60 -2.03 6.05
N ASP A 100 -21.78 -2.04 6.68
CA ASP A 100 -22.56 -0.84 6.98
C ASP A 100 -21.98 -0.03 8.14
N ASP A 101 -21.17 -0.67 9.00
CA ASP A 101 -20.39 0.01 10.05
C ASP A 101 -19.19 0.80 9.47
N ILE A 102 -18.92 0.65 8.16
CA ILE A 102 -17.81 1.29 7.47
C ILE A 102 -18.34 2.50 6.69
N PRO A 103 -17.77 3.70 6.88
CA PRO A 103 -18.20 4.89 6.15
C PRO A 103 -18.19 4.68 4.64
N ILE A 104 -19.24 5.18 3.95
CA ILE A 104 -19.39 5.05 2.48
C ILE A 104 -18.15 5.58 1.75
N SER A 105 -17.62 6.72 2.18
CA SER A 105 -16.43 7.34 1.59
C SER A 105 -15.19 6.45 1.65
N GLU A 106 -15.00 5.69 2.74
CA GLU A 106 -13.90 4.74 2.88
C GLU A 106 -14.11 3.52 1.97
N ARG A 107 -15.33 3.02 1.88
CA ARG A 107 -15.68 1.90 0.97
C ARG A 107 -15.43 2.27 -0.49
N GLU A 108 -15.83 3.47 -0.89
CA GLU A 108 -15.59 4.02 -2.23
C GLU A 108 -14.10 4.19 -2.52
N GLN A 109 -13.33 4.74 -1.57
CA GLN A 109 -11.89 4.90 -1.72
C GLN A 109 -11.16 3.56 -1.85
N SER A 110 -11.50 2.58 -1.01
CA SER A 110 -10.98 1.21 -1.10
C SER A 110 -11.32 0.60 -2.46
N SER A 111 -12.57 0.68 -2.89
CA SER A 111 -13.04 0.09 -4.15
C SER A 111 -12.35 0.72 -5.37
N LYS A 112 -12.18 2.05 -5.36
CA LYS A 112 -11.44 2.77 -6.40
C LYS A 112 -9.99 2.29 -6.47
N LEU A 113 -9.29 2.19 -5.34
CA LEU A 113 -7.90 1.71 -5.30
C LEU A 113 -7.77 0.27 -5.81
N ILE A 114 -8.62 -0.64 -5.34
CA ILE A 114 -8.60 -2.05 -5.78
C ILE A 114 -8.87 -2.15 -7.29
N SER A 115 -9.85 -1.40 -7.81
CA SER A 115 -10.16 -1.38 -9.24
C SER A 115 -8.99 -0.91 -10.10
N LEU A 116 -8.29 0.14 -9.66
CA LEU A 116 -7.10 0.67 -10.34
C LEU A 116 -5.96 -0.34 -10.36
N ILE A 117 -5.73 -1.01 -9.22
CA ILE A 117 -4.73 -2.08 -9.10
C ILE A 117 -5.06 -3.23 -10.05
N ASN A 118 -6.29 -3.74 -10.03
CA ASN A 118 -6.70 -4.84 -10.90
C ASN A 118 -6.63 -4.48 -12.39
N SER A 119 -6.87 -3.21 -12.73
CA SER A 119 -6.77 -2.72 -14.11
C SER A 119 -5.32 -2.57 -14.57
N PHE A 120 -4.39 -2.29 -13.66
CA PHE A 120 -2.96 -2.21 -13.96
C PHE A 120 -2.42 -3.52 -14.52
N PHE A 121 -2.92 -4.66 -14.05
CA PHE A 121 -2.50 -5.99 -14.50
C PHE A 121 -3.22 -6.49 -15.77
N LYS A 122 -4.16 -5.71 -16.33
CA LYS A 122 -4.87 -6.07 -17.58
C LYS A 122 -4.23 -5.38 -18.79
N LEU A 123 -3.57 -6.17 -19.63
CA LEU A 123 -2.77 -5.74 -20.80
C LEU A 123 -3.46 -4.71 -21.72
N ASP A 124 -4.78 -4.83 -21.93
CA ASP A 124 -5.52 -3.97 -22.88
C ASP A 124 -5.74 -2.52 -22.40
N TYR A 125 -5.52 -2.23 -21.11
CA TYR A 125 -5.79 -0.91 -20.50
C TYR A 125 -4.62 -0.34 -19.70
N VAL A 126 -3.44 -0.96 -19.80
CA VAL A 126 -2.28 -0.69 -18.91
C VAL A 126 -1.93 0.80 -18.86
N LEU A 127 -1.86 1.50 -20.01
CA LEU A 127 -1.48 2.92 -20.03
C LEU A 127 -2.50 3.82 -19.31
N SER A 128 -3.80 3.59 -19.52
CA SER A 128 -4.86 4.34 -18.84
C SER A 128 -4.88 4.02 -17.35
N ALA A 129 -4.72 2.74 -16.99
CA ALA A 129 -4.67 2.29 -15.61
C ALA A 129 -3.46 2.87 -14.85
N ILE A 130 -2.27 2.87 -15.46
CA ILE A 130 -1.06 3.52 -14.93
C ILE A 130 -1.33 4.99 -14.64
N LYS A 131 -1.91 5.70 -15.60
CA LYS A 131 -2.19 7.13 -15.44
C LYS A 131 -3.17 7.38 -14.29
N GLN A 132 -4.28 6.65 -14.23
CA GLN A 132 -5.27 6.82 -13.17
C GLN A 132 -4.73 6.42 -11.79
N LEU A 133 -3.91 5.36 -11.71
CA LEU A 133 -3.25 4.97 -10.47
C LEU A 133 -2.24 6.04 -10.02
N LYS A 134 -1.46 6.60 -10.96
CA LYS A 134 -0.56 7.72 -10.68
C LYS A 134 -1.33 8.91 -10.13
N ASP A 135 -2.37 9.35 -10.82
CA ASP A 135 -3.16 10.52 -10.42
C ASP A 135 -3.77 10.31 -9.02
N PHE A 136 -4.31 9.11 -8.76
CA PHE A 136 -4.82 8.73 -7.44
C PHE A 136 -3.76 8.76 -6.34
N LEU A 137 -2.59 8.17 -6.59
CA LEU A 137 -1.52 8.10 -5.59
C LEU A 137 -0.91 9.48 -5.32
N ILE A 138 -0.75 10.33 -6.34
CA ILE A 138 -0.28 11.71 -6.16
C ILE A 138 -1.29 12.52 -5.34
N GLU A 139 -2.58 12.42 -5.63
CA GLU A 139 -3.63 13.08 -4.84
C GLU A 139 -3.59 12.62 -3.38
N LEU A 140 -3.42 11.32 -3.15
CA LEU A 140 -3.27 10.75 -1.80
C LEU A 140 -2.04 11.31 -1.08
N ILE A 141 -0.88 11.35 -1.75
CA ILE A 141 0.38 11.87 -1.20
C ILE A 141 0.21 13.34 -0.80
N GLN A 142 -0.34 14.16 -1.69
CA GLN A 142 -0.56 15.58 -1.46
C GLN A 142 -1.53 15.83 -0.31
N ARG A 143 -2.65 15.10 -0.28
CA ARG A 143 -3.62 15.18 0.80
C ARG A 143 -3.00 14.80 2.14
N ARG A 144 -2.30 13.66 2.21
CA ARG A 144 -1.65 13.20 3.45
C ARG A 144 -0.56 14.18 3.91
N ARG A 145 0.17 14.81 2.98
CA ARG A 145 1.16 15.84 3.31
C ARG A 145 0.50 17.05 3.98
N VAL A 146 -0.65 17.51 3.46
CA VAL A 146 -1.43 18.59 4.07
C VAL A 146 -1.94 18.18 5.46
N GLU A 147 -2.50 16.98 5.60
CA GLU A 147 -2.97 16.44 6.90
C GLU A 147 -1.85 16.47 7.95
N ILE A 148 -0.65 15.95 7.62
CA ILE A 148 0.50 15.93 8.53
C ILE A 148 0.96 17.34 8.92
N ASN A 149 0.96 18.28 7.98
CA ASN A 149 1.39 19.65 8.22
C ASN A 149 0.41 20.45 9.11
N LEU A 150 -0.87 20.09 9.10
CA LEU A 150 -1.91 20.72 9.94
C LEU A 150 -1.89 20.20 11.38
N LEU A 151 -1.35 19.00 11.60
CA LEU A 151 -1.25 18.41 12.94
C LEU A 151 -0.24 19.15 13.82
N SER A 152 -0.44 19.12 15.14
CA SER A 152 0.53 19.66 16.09
C SER A 152 1.83 18.85 16.08
N ASN A 153 2.93 19.44 16.55
CA ASN A 153 4.25 18.78 16.59
C ASN A 153 4.30 17.53 17.47
N TYR A 154 3.33 17.36 18.36
CA TYR A 154 3.23 16.23 19.28
C TYR A 154 2.18 15.20 18.86
N ALA A 155 1.47 15.44 17.74
CA ALA A 155 0.49 14.50 17.24
C ALA A 155 1.17 13.19 16.83
N LEU A 156 0.58 12.07 17.23
CA LEU A 156 1.02 10.76 16.80
C LEU A 156 0.67 10.57 15.32
N LEU A 157 1.66 10.17 14.54
CA LEU A 157 1.48 9.85 13.12
C LEU A 157 1.40 8.33 12.93
N PRO A 158 0.57 7.85 11.98
CA PRO A 158 0.59 6.46 11.57
C PRO A 158 2.00 6.01 11.17
N SER A 159 2.30 4.73 11.37
CA SER A 159 3.58 4.13 10.96
C SER A 159 3.48 3.40 9.61
N ASP A 160 2.47 3.74 8.80
CA ASP A 160 2.36 3.25 7.42
C ASP A 160 3.49 3.78 6.53
N PHE A 161 3.78 3.07 5.45
CA PHE A 161 4.95 3.36 4.62
C PHE A 161 4.90 4.75 4.00
N LEU A 162 3.73 5.19 3.53
CA LEU A 162 3.52 6.54 3.00
C LEU A 162 3.87 7.62 4.03
N THR A 163 3.43 7.45 5.27
CA THR A 163 3.71 8.41 6.35
C THR A 163 5.19 8.45 6.70
N LEU A 164 5.87 7.31 6.69
CA LEU A 164 7.32 7.25 6.88
C LEU A 164 8.08 7.94 5.75
N LEU A 165 7.68 7.74 4.48
CA LEU A 165 8.26 8.46 3.34
C LEU A 165 8.03 9.98 3.41
N LEU A 166 6.83 10.41 3.81
CA LEU A 166 6.48 11.83 3.93
C LEU A 166 7.24 12.55 5.05
N THR A 167 7.58 11.83 6.12
CA THR A 167 8.25 12.39 7.30
C THR A 167 9.77 12.21 7.26
N ALA A 168 10.30 11.42 6.34
CA ALA A 168 11.72 11.22 6.13
C ALA A 168 12.47 12.55 5.98
N ASN A 169 13.57 12.75 6.71
CA ASN A 169 14.35 14.00 6.70
C ASN A 169 13.54 15.27 7.02
N THR A 170 12.45 15.14 7.78
CA THR A 170 11.72 16.28 8.34
C THR A 170 11.89 16.31 9.86
N PRO A 171 11.56 17.41 10.55
CA PRO A 171 11.48 17.42 12.01
C PRO A 171 10.46 16.42 12.58
N ARG A 172 9.57 15.89 11.75
CA ARG A 172 8.58 14.85 12.09
C ARG A 172 9.10 13.43 11.90
N ASP A 173 10.35 13.27 11.47
CA ASP A 173 10.95 11.96 11.25
C ASP A 173 10.94 11.14 12.54
N LEU A 174 10.13 10.08 12.52
CA LEU A 174 9.84 9.24 13.66
C LEU A 174 11.01 8.36 14.09
N GLU A 175 12.02 8.18 13.23
CA GLU A 175 13.20 7.34 13.51
C GLU A 175 14.54 8.05 13.27
N TYR A 176 14.54 9.38 13.04
CA TYR A 176 15.67 10.27 12.76
C TYR A 176 17.01 9.53 12.56
N THR A 177 17.09 8.79 11.46
CA THR A 177 18.34 8.23 11.00
C THR A 177 18.81 9.17 9.92
N SER A 178 19.99 9.79 10.07
CA SER A 178 20.52 10.64 9.00
C SER A 178 20.57 9.81 7.71
N TYR A 179 19.68 10.08 6.76
CA TYR A 179 19.74 9.51 5.43
C TYR A 179 20.91 10.20 4.76
N LYS A 180 22.12 9.66 4.92
CA LYS A 180 23.38 10.31 4.50
C LYS A 180 23.37 10.67 3.01
N SER A 181 22.56 9.96 2.23
CA SER A 181 22.39 10.14 0.79
C SER A 181 21.45 11.28 0.39
N LEU A 182 20.63 11.82 1.29
CA LEU A 182 19.73 12.93 0.99
C LEU A 182 19.48 13.79 2.23
N ASN A 183 19.80 15.08 2.18
CA ASN A 183 19.60 16.02 3.28
C ASN A 183 18.30 16.83 3.17
N ARG A 184 17.34 16.34 2.38
CA ARG A 184 16.04 16.99 2.16
C ARG A 184 14.90 15.97 2.27
N PRO A 185 13.65 16.44 2.50
CA PRO A 185 12.47 15.60 2.34
C PRO A 185 12.33 15.08 0.91
N LEU A 186 11.66 13.93 0.77
CA LEU A 186 11.30 13.36 -0.53
C LEU A 186 10.19 14.18 -1.20
N ASN A 187 10.30 14.35 -2.52
CA ASN A 187 9.26 14.99 -3.32
C ASN A 187 8.15 13.99 -3.70
N ASP A 188 7.01 14.50 -4.19
CA ASP A 188 5.84 13.66 -4.44
C ASP A 188 6.08 12.58 -5.51
N HIS A 189 6.95 12.84 -6.50
CA HIS A 189 7.31 11.83 -7.52
C HIS A 189 8.18 10.71 -6.96
N GLU A 190 9.14 11.03 -6.07
CA GLU A 190 9.98 10.04 -5.39
C GLU A 190 9.12 9.15 -4.48
N ILE A 191 8.18 9.74 -3.73
CA ILE A 191 7.25 9.01 -2.86
C ILE A 191 6.32 8.13 -3.70
N PHE A 192 5.75 8.66 -4.79
CA PHE A 192 4.93 7.89 -5.72
C PHE A 192 5.67 6.66 -6.24
N ALA A 193 6.91 6.83 -6.70
CA ALA A 193 7.70 5.72 -7.24
C ALA A 193 8.00 4.66 -6.18
N ALA A 194 8.31 5.07 -4.95
CA ALA A 194 8.52 4.14 -3.84
C ALA A 194 7.24 3.35 -3.49
N ILE A 195 6.09 4.03 -3.38
CA ILE A 195 4.81 3.39 -3.09
C ILE A 195 4.41 2.42 -4.21
N ARG A 196 4.52 2.83 -5.48
CA ARG A 196 4.28 1.98 -6.64
C ARG A 196 5.11 0.70 -6.60
N ASP A 197 6.40 0.80 -6.28
CA ASP A 197 7.29 -0.37 -6.30
C ASP A 197 6.98 -1.35 -5.17
N ILE A 198 6.50 -0.87 -4.01
CA ILE A 198 5.98 -1.75 -2.93
C ILE A 198 4.73 -2.47 -3.38
N PHE A 199 3.82 -1.75 -4.05
CA PHE A 199 2.59 -2.33 -4.58
C PHE A 199 2.89 -3.48 -5.53
N LEU A 200 3.72 -3.22 -6.55
CA LEU A 200 4.14 -4.23 -7.53
C LEU A 200 4.81 -5.42 -6.86
N GLY A 201 5.80 -5.15 -5.99
CA GLY A 201 6.49 -6.20 -5.25
C GLY A 201 5.56 -7.05 -4.39
N SER A 202 4.59 -6.44 -3.71
CA SER A 202 3.68 -7.15 -2.81
C SER A 202 2.72 -8.08 -3.54
N ILE A 203 2.16 -7.64 -4.67
CA ILE A 203 1.15 -8.41 -5.42
C ILE A 203 1.82 -9.54 -6.19
N GLU A 204 2.90 -9.24 -6.92
CA GLU A 204 3.63 -10.25 -7.69
C GLU A 204 4.25 -11.32 -6.78
N SER A 205 4.83 -10.93 -5.63
CA SER A 205 5.47 -11.89 -4.74
C SER A 205 4.46 -12.78 -4.01
N VAL A 206 3.35 -12.22 -3.53
CA VAL A 206 2.34 -13.01 -2.79
C VAL A 206 1.64 -14.01 -3.71
N ILE A 207 1.37 -13.63 -4.97
CA ILE A 207 0.72 -14.54 -5.93
C ILE A 207 1.68 -15.63 -6.40
N ASN A 208 2.95 -15.30 -6.69
CA ASN A 208 3.88 -16.24 -7.32
C ASN A 208 4.65 -17.15 -6.35
N TYR A 209 4.75 -16.82 -5.05
CA TYR A 209 5.52 -17.63 -4.09
C TYR A 209 4.67 -18.57 -3.21
N LEU A 210 3.35 -18.40 -3.17
CA LEU A 210 2.46 -19.17 -2.29
C LEU A 210 1.56 -20.17 -3.03
N ILE A 211 1.69 -20.26 -4.35
CA ILE A 211 0.95 -21.15 -5.26
C ILE A 211 1.97 -21.86 -6.16
#